data_AF-A0A966T4I3-F1
#
_entry.id   AF-A0A966T4I3-F1
#
_cell.length_a   1.000
_cell.length_b   1.000
_cell.length_c   1.000
_cell.angle_alpha   90.00
_cell.angle_beta   90.00
_cell.angle_gamma   90.00
#
_symmetry.space_group_name_H-M   'P 1'
#
loop_
_entity.id
_entity.type
_entity.pdbx_description
1 polymer ?
#
loop_
_entity_poly.entity_id
_entity_poly.type
_entity_poly.pdbx_seq_one_letter_code
_entity_poly.pdbx_strand_id
1 'polypeptide(L)' 'MARTASNVIELLQPGSFVKLRNQPDDLPPFQLIQCRGGRCWVRQQAWGPLVQWEVEHRKLTAVA' A
#
# COMPACT_ATOMS: atom_id res chain seq x y z
N MET A 1 -28.57 16.48 9.11
CA MET A 1 -28.22 15.80 7.85
C MET A 1 -26.72 15.55 7.85
N ALA A 2 -26.26 14.32 8.09
CA ALA A 2 -24.84 13.99 8.04
C ALA A 2 -24.42 13.91 6.57
N ARG A 3 -23.39 14.68 6.18
CA ARG A 3 -22.80 14.62 4.84
C ARG A 3 -22.12 13.25 4.72
N THR A 4 -22.64 12.38 3.87
CA THR A 4 -21.95 11.16 3.44
C THR A 4 -20.71 11.62 2.67
N ALA A 5 -19.58 11.73 3.35
CA ALA A 5 -18.32 11.93 2.66
C ALA A 5 -18.08 10.69 1.80
N SER A 6 -18.11 10.86 0.47
CA SER A 6 -17.65 9.84 -0.45
C SER A 6 -16.22 9.49 -0.06
N ASN A 7 -16.01 8.34 0.59
CA ASN A 7 -14.68 7.85 0.91
C ASN A 7 -14.02 7.49 -0.42
N VAL A 8 -13.38 8.46 -1.07
CA VAL A 8 -12.59 8.22 -2.28
C VAL A 8 -11.37 7.41 -1.84
N ILE A 9 -11.32 6.17 -2.33
CA ILE A 9 -10.24 5.24 -2.08
C ILE A 9 -9.32 5.28 -3.29
N GLU A 10 -8.03 5.50 -3.05
CA GLU A 10 -7.01 5.48 -4.09
C GLU A 10 -6.90 4.08 -4.71
N LEU A 11 -6.95 3.99 -6.03
CA LEU A 11 -6.78 2.70 -6.71
C LEU A 11 -5.30 2.37 -6.83
N LEU A 12 -4.81 1.46 -5.99
CA LEU A 12 -3.44 0.95 -6.06
C LEU A 12 -3.36 -0.24 -7.02
N GLN A 13 -2.48 -0.14 -8.02
CA GLN A 13 -2.35 -1.18 -9.05
C GLN A 13 -1.30 -2.23 -8.66
N PRO A 14 -1.58 -3.53 -8.84
CA PRO A 14 -0.55 -4.58 -8.71
C PRO A 14 0.71 -4.25 -9.52
N GLY A 15 1.88 -4.51 -8.95
CA GLY A 15 3.18 -4.21 -9.54
C GLY A 15 3.68 -2.78 -9.30
N SER A 16 2.79 -1.85 -8.91
CA SER A 16 3.19 -0.47 -8.58
C SER A 16 4.01 -0.38 -7.30
N PHE A 17 4.68 0.75 -7.09
CA PHE A 17 5.36 1.07 -5.84
C PHE A 17 4.49 1.91 -4.93
N VAL A 18 4.50 1.56 -3.64
CA VAL A 18 3.71 2.18 -2.59
C VAL A 18 4.57 2.49 -1.38
N LYS A 19 4.18 3.51 -0.62
CA LYS A 19 4.77 3.84 0.68
C LYS A 19 3.74 3.63 1.80
N LEU A 20 4.23 3.36 3.00
CA LEU A 20 3.41 3.54 4.20
C LEU A 20 3.26 5.04 4.48
N ARG A 21 2.08 5.48 4.96
CA ARG A 21 1.83 6.90 5.25
C ARG A 21 2.84 7.55 6.20
N ASN A 22 3.42 6.77 7.10
CA ASN A 22 4.46 7.20 8.05
C ASN A 22 5.77 6.44 7.81
N GLN A 23 6.09 6.16 6.54
CA GLN A 23 7.32 5.48 6.17
C GLN A 23 8.54 6.37 6.47
N PRO A 24 9.56 5.86 7.17
CA PRO A 24 10.85 6.55 7.30
C PRO A 24 11.48 6.84 5.93
N ASP A 25 12.15 7.97 5.78
CA ASP A 25 12.73 8.40 4.50
C ASP A 25 13.86 7.49 4.01
N ASP A 26 14.53 6.79 4.91
CA ASP A 26 15.59 5.83 4.64
C ASP A 26 15.06 4.43 4.27
N LEU A 27 13.76 4.19 4.43
CA LEU A 27 13.12 2.96 3.99
C LEU A 27 12.66 3.11 2.53
N PRO A 28 13.09 2.25 1.59
CA PRO A 28 12.64 2.34 0.20
C PRO A 28 11.18 1.89 0.03
N PRO A 29 10.48 2.33 -1.04
CA PRO A 29 9.12 1.91 -1.33
C PRO A 29 8.95 0.39 -1.42
N PHE A 30 7.74 -0.07 -1.14
CA PHE A 30 7.35 -1.46 -1.31
C PHE A 30 6.71 -1.65 -2.69
N GLN A 31 6.88 -2.82 -3.29
CA GLN A 31 6.08 -3.20 -4.45
C GLN A 31 4.75 -3.78 -3.99
N LEU A 32 3.65 -3.33 -4.58
CA LEU A 32 2.33 -3.89 -4.36
C LEU A 32 2.19 -5.21 -5.10
N ILE A 33 1.81 -6.28 -4.38
CA ILE A 33 1.53 -7.58 -4.99
C ILE A 33 0.06 -7.64 -5.42
N GLN A 34 -0.85 -7.37 -4.49
CA GLN A 34 -2.30 -7.38 -4.73
C GLN A 34 -3.05 -6.70 -3.58
N CYS A 35 -4.29 -6.28 -3.82
CA CYS A 35 -5.22 -5.87 -2.76
C CYS A 35 -6.50 -6.71 -2.81
N ARG A 36 -6.95 -7.17 -1.65
CA ARG A 36 -8.19 -7.94 -1.48
C ARG A 36 -8.85 -7.57 -0.16
N GLY A 37 -10.13 -7.19 -0.20
CA GLY A 37 -10.92 -6.92 1.01
C GLY A 37 -10.39 -5.78 1.89
N GLY A 38 -9.90 -4.68 1.29
CA GLY A 38 -9.36 -3.53 2.02
C GLY A 38 -7.97 -3.73 2.61
N ARG A 39 -7.32 -4.85 2.30
CA ARG A 39 -5.93 -5.13 2.66
C ARG A 39 -5.10 -5.38 1.41
N CYS A 40 -3.81 -5.11 1.52
CA CYS A 40 -2.87 -5.23 0.43
C CYS A 40 -1.64 -6.02 0.89
N TRP A 41 -1.15 -6.87 0.00
CA TRP A 41 0.11 -7.57 0.19
C TRP A 41 1.21 -6.81 -0.51
N VAL A 42 2.29 -6.52 0.21
CA VAL A 42 3.42 -5.78 -0.33
C VAL A 42 4.73 -6.51 -0.01
N ARG A 43 5.78 -6.19 -0.76
CA ARG A 43 7.13 -6.70 -0.52
C ARG A 43 8.20 -5.64 -0.72
N GLN A 44 9.35 -5.84 -0.08
CA GLN A 44 10.55 -5.07 -0.37
C GLN A 44 11.47 -5.87 -1.31
N GLN A 45 12.16 -5.20 -2.23
CA GLN A 45 13.04 -5.86 -3.20
C GLN A 45 14.31 -6.43 -2.55
N ALA A 46 14.79 -5.78 -1.48
CA ALA A 46 15.98 -6.19 -0.74
C ALA A 46 15.75 -7.43 0.16
N TRP A 47 14.50 -7.79 0.44
CA TRP A 47 14.17 -8.97 1.22
C TRP A 47 14.13 -10.22 0.35
N GLY A 48 14.22 -11.39 0.98
CA GLY A 48 14.03 -12.67 0.29
C GLY A 48 12.72 -12.68 -0.51
N PRO A 49 12.68 -13.33 -1.68
CA PRO A 49 11.58 -13.21 -2.64
C PRO A 49 10.23 -13.72 -2.12
N LEU A 50 10.24 -14.54 -1.07
CA LEU A 50 9.05 -15.08 -0.41
C LEU A 50 8.59 -14.23 0.78
N VAL A 51 9.33 -13.18 1.15
CA VAL A 51 8.97 -12.29 2.24
C VAL A 51 7.97 -11.25 1.72
N GLN A 52 6.72 -11.45 2.11
CA GLN A 52 5.61 -10.56 1.85
C GLN A 52 4.77 -10.45 3.12
N TRP A 53 4.09 -9.32 3.29
CA TRP A 53 3.25 -9.09 4.46
C TRP A 53 1.98 -8.31 4.10
N GLU A 54 1.01 -8.38 4.98
CA GLU A 54 -0.29 -7.76 4.82
C GLU A 54 -0.33 -6.38 5.51
N VAL A 55 -0.85 -5.39 4.79
CA VAL A 55 -1.03 -4.02 5.27
C VAL A 55 -2.45 -3.56 4.95
N GLU A 56 -3.06 -2.78 5.84
CA GLU A 56 -4.34 -2.11 5.54
C GLU A 56 -4.17 -1.15 4.37
N HIS A 57 -5.08 -1.21 3.38
CA HIS A 57 -5.01 -0.38 2.18
C HIS A 57 -4.95 1.12 2.51
N ARG A 58 -5.72 1.57 3.51
CA ARG A 58 -5.74 2.97 3.97
C ARG A 58 -4.41 3.48 4.55
N LYS A 59 -3.45 2.59 4.83
CA LYS A 59 -2.11 2.95 5.31
C LYS A 59 -1.10 3.09 4.19
N LEU A 60 -1.49 2.77 2.95
CA LEU A 60 -0.66 2.86 1.75
C LEU A 60 -1.02 4.09 0.93
N THR A 61 -0.05 4.58 0.17
CA THR A 61 -0.18 5.63 -0.86
C THR A 61 0.70 5.25 -2.04
N ALA A 62 0.28 5.55 -3.28
CA ALA A 62 1.16 5.36 -4.43
C ALA A 62 2.38 6.28 -4.34
N VAL A 63 3.49 5.82 -4.90
CA VAL A 63 4.64 6.68 -5.21
C VAL A 63 4.36 7.33 -6.56
N ALA A 64 4.36 8.66 -6.60
CA ALA A 64 4.27 9.44 -7.83
C ALA A 64 5.56 9.36 -8.66
#